data_AF-A0AAE6EX53-F1
#
_entry.id   AF-A0AAE6EX53-F1
#
_cell.length_a   1.000
_cell.length_b   1.000
_cell.length_c   1.000
_cell.angle_alpha   90.00
_cell.angle_beta   90.00
_cell.angle_gamma   90.00
#
_symmetry.space_group_name_H-M   'P 1'
#
loop_
_entity.id
_entity.type
_entity.pdbx_description
1 polymer ?
#
loop_
_entity_poly.entity_id
_entity_poly.type
_entity_poly.pdbx_seq_one_letter_code
_entity_poly.pdbx_strand_id
1 'polypeptide(L)'
;MNKKEKNFATYNEFANMLREVANIYSQLGDEPLSQEEYEYDAIRDAVQYVTNKHDFDYFIQPWKDEFLRMPFDVMKQKKWADYVAECHAKGKEIDYENYDWDK
;
A
#
# COMPACT_ATOMS: atom_id res chain seq x y z
N MET A 1 -37.14 18.76 0.90
CA MET A 1 -36.33 17.56 0.54
C MET A 1 -35.47 17.21 1.75
N ASN A 2 -35.74 16.07 2.41
CA ASN A 2 -34.78 15.51 3.36
C ASN A 2 -33.55 15.07 2.57
N LYS A 3 -32.43 15.79 2.70
CA LYS A 3 -31.14 15.29 2.23
C LYS A 3 -30.84 14.06 3.08
N LYS A 4 -30.97 12.85 2.52
CA LYS A 4 -30.43 11.64 3.16
C LYS A 4 -28.97 11.94 3.48
N GLU A 5 -28.60 11.85 4.75
CA GLU A 5 -27.19 11.92 5.15
C GLU A 5 -26.41 10.90 4.30
N LYS A 6 -25.31 11.36 3.69
CA LYS A 6 -24.40 10.43 3.03
C LYS A 6 -23.78 9.58 4.12
N ASN A 7 -24.05 8.28 4.11
CA ASN A 7 -23.29 7.34 4.91
C ASN A 7 -21.88 7.25 4.32
N PHE A 8 -20.91 7.89 4.96
CA PHE A 8 -19.50 7.76 4.60
C PHE A 8 -18.96 6.43 5.13
N ALA A 9 -18.00 5.85 4.41
CA ALA A 9 -17.28 4.69 4.90
C ALA A 9 -16.51 5.04 6.19
N THR A 10 -16.51 4.11 7.13
CA THR A 10 -15.70 4.16 8.33
C THR A 10 -14.23 3.85 7.99
N TYR A 11 -13.30 4.28 8.86
CA TYR A 11 -11.89 3.89 8.72
C TYR A 11 -11.69 2.37 8.75
N ASN A 12 -12.56 1.61 9.45
CA ASN A 12 -12.50 0.16 9.45
C ASN A 12 -12.86 -0.45 8.09
N GLU A 13 -13.91 0.06 7.45
CA GLU A 13 -14.30 -0.38 6.10
C GLU A 13 -13.23 -0.03 5.07
N PHE A 14 -12.64 1.17 5.17
CA PHE A 14 -11.52 1.57 4.33
C PHE A 14 -10.30 0.67 4.52
N ALA A 15 -9.92 0.36 5.77
CA ALA A 15 -8.80 -0.52 6.05
C ALA A 15 -9.03 -1.96 5.56
N ASN A 16 -10.26 -2.46 5.66
CA ASN A 16 -10.61 -3.78 5.13
C ASN A 16 -10.51 -3.81 3.61
N MET A 17 -11.00 -2.77 2.92
CA MET A 17 -10.83 -2.62 1.48
C MET A 17 -9.34 -2.69 1.08
N LEU A 18 -8.46 -1.95 1.76
CA LEU A 18 -7.02 -1.97 1.46
C LEU A 18 -6.37 -3.35 1.67
N ARG A 19 -6.82 -4.11 2.69
CA ARG A 19 -6.34 -5.48 2.92
C ARG A 19 -6.74 -6.41 1.79
N GLU A 20 -7.97 -6.30 1.28
CA GLU A 20 -8.41 -7.10 0.14
C GLU A 20 -7.59 -6.78 -1.12
N VAL A 21 -7.30 -5.50 -1.38
CA VAL A 21 -6.39 -5.11 -2.47
C VAL A 21 -5.01 -5.74 -2.30
N ALA A 22 -4.43 -5.66 -1.11
CA ALA A 22 -3.13 -6.28 -0.82
C ALA A 22 -3.15 -7.82 -1.00
N ASN A 23 -4.26 -8.48 -0.61
CA ASN A 23 -4.44 -9.91 -0.79
C ASN A 23 -4.52 -10.32 -2.27
N ILE A 24 -5.10 -9.49 -3.14
CA ILE A 24 -5.11 -9.75 -4.59
C ILE A 24 -3.68 -9.70 -5.13
N TYR A 25 -2.89 -8.69 -4.76
CA TYR A 25 -1.50 -8.57 -5.22
C TYR A 25 -0.60 -9.68 -4.68
N SER A 26 -0.80 -10.17 -3.46
CA SER A 26 0.03 -11.24 -2.90
C SER A 26 -0.09 -12.57 -3.64
N GLN A 27 -1.17 -12.77 -4.42
CA GLN A 27 -1.35 -13.95 -5.28
C GLN A 27 -0.41 -13.97 -6.49
N LEU A 28 0.23 -12.84 -6.82
CA LEU A 28 1.22 -12.76 -7.90
C LEU A 28 2.57 -13.41 -7.56
N GLY A 29 2.80 -13.75 -6.29
CA GLY A 29 4.03 -14.42 -5.85
C GLY A 29 5.25 -13.49 -5.79
N ASP A 30 6.44 -14.08 -5.93
CA ASP A 30 7.73 -13.40 -5.73
C ASP A 30 8.29 -12.74 -6.99
N GLU A 31 7.55 -12.77 -8.10
CA GLU A 31 7.98 -12.13 -9.34
C GLU A 31 7.93 -10.60 -9.20
N PRO A 32 9.00 -9.88 -9.60
CA PRO A 32 8.99 -8.43 -9.57
C PRO A 32 7.92 -7.89 -10.52
N LEU A 33 7.21 -6.84 -10.08
CA LEU A 33 6.23 -6.15 -10.91
C LEU A 33 6.91 -5.74 -12.24
N SER A 34 6.41 -6.24 -13.38
CA SER A 34 6.95 -5.89 -14.69
C SER A 34 6.39 -4.55 -15.20
N GLN A 35 7.21 -3.79 -15.92
CA GLN A 35 6.81 -2.51 -16.53
C GLN A 35 5.91 -2.68 -17.75
N GLU A 36 5.98 -3.81 -18.45
CA GLU A 36 5.21 -4.01 -19.68
C GLU A 36 4.64 -5.43 -19.79
N GLU A 37 3.49 -5.45 -20.45
CA GLU A 37 2.61 -6.55 -20.87
C GLU A 37 1.69 -7.16 -19.80
N TYR A 38 0.45 -6.69 -19.84
CA TYR A 38 -0.73 -7.28 -19.23
C TYR A 38 -0.61 -7.46 -17.72
N GLU A 39 -0.92 -6.38 -16.99
CA GLU A 39 -1.72 -6.57 -15.79
C GLU A 39 -2.81 -7.57 -16.17
N TYR A 40 -2.79 -8.76 -15.57
CA TYR A 40 -3.80 -9.79 -15.82
C TYR A 40 -5.11 -9.03 -15.67
N ASP A 41 -5.93 -8.87 -16.72
CA ASP A 41 -7.11 -8.00 -16.66
C ASP A 41 -7.97 -8.35 -15.42
N ALA A 42 -7.88 -9.61 -14.97
CA ALA A 42 -8.41 -10.11 -13.71
C ALA A 42 -7.96 -9.35 -12.44
N ILE A 43 -6.72 -8.88 -12.31
CA ILE A 43 -6.22 -8.13 -11.15
C ILE A 43 -6.82 -6.73 -11.13
N ARG A 44 -6.77 -6.03 -12.26
CA ARG A 44 -7.44 -4.74 -12.41
C ARG A 44 -8.93 -4.86 -12.08
N ASP A 45 -9.59 -5.85 -12.68
CA ASP A 45 -11.03 -6.06 -12.51
C ASP A 45 -11.37 -6.47 -11.06
N ALA A 46 -10.55 -7.33 -10.42
CA ALA A 46 -10.72 -7.72 -9.03
C ALA A 46 -10.55 -6.54 -8.07
N VAL A 47 -9.56 -5.68 -8.30
CA VAL A 47 -9.37 -4.48 -7.47
C VAL A 47 -10.52 -3.50 -7.71
N GLN A 48 -10.93 -3.24 -8.95
CA GLN A 48 -12.08 -2.37 -9.26
C GLN A 48 -13.38 -2.85 -8.61
N TYR A 49 -13.56 -4.16 -8.46
CA TYR A 49 -14.72 -4.72 -7.75
C TYR A 49 -14.74 -4.33 -6.27
N VAL A 50 -13.57 -4.29 -5.63
CA VAL A 50 -13.42 -3.99 -4.21
C VAL A 50 -13.37 -2.48 -3.94
N THR A 51 -12.81 -1.70 -4.87
CA THR A 51 -12.65 -0.24 -4.70
C THR A 51 -13.78 0.59 -5.28
N ASN A 52 -14.77 -0.01 -5.97
CA ASN A 52 -15.72 0.68 -6.86
C ASN A 52 -15.06 1.11 -8.18
N LYS A 53 -15.80 0.99 -9.28
CA LYS A 53 -15.28 1.24 -10.64
C LYS A 53 -14.73 2.66 -10.70
N HIS A 54 -13.54 2.81 -11.29
CA HIS A 54 -12.69 4.02 -11.38
C HIS A 54 -11.67 4.24 -10.26
N ASP A 55 -11.85 3.67 -9.06
CA ASP A 55 -10.91 3.92 -7.96
C ASP A 55 -9.55 3.25 -8.15
N PHE A 56 -9.47 2.22 -8.99
CA PHE A 56 -8.19 1.62 -9.39
C PHE A 56 -7.28 2.64 -10.09
N ASP A 57 -7.76 3.24 -11.18
CA ASP A 57 -6.97 4.18 -12.01
C ASP A 57 -6.60 5.44 -11.21
N TYR A 58 -7.47 5.89 -10.31
CA TYR A 58 -7.27 7.12 -9.54
C TYR A 58 -6.40 6.94 -8.29
N PHE A 59 -6.47 5.81 -7.59
CA PHE A 59 -5.81 5.66 -6.29
C PHE A 59 -4.78 4.55 -6.24
N ILE A 60 -5.00 3.45 -6.95
CA ILE A 60 -4.12 2.26 -6.86
C ILE A 60 -3.01 2.32 -7.91
N GLN A 61 -3.35 2.63 -9.16
CA GLN A 61 -2.39 2.72 -10.25
C GLN A 61 -1.25 3.71 -9.97
N PRO A 62 -1.50 4.93 -9.46
CA PRO A 62 -0.40 5.87 -9.17
C PRO A 62 0.58 5.36 -8.11
N TRP A 63 0.09 4.64 -7.10
CA TRP A 63 0.95 4.10 -6.04
C TRP A 63 1.81 2.94 -6.54
N LYS A 64 1.22 2.09 -7.38
CA LYS A 64 1.93 1.01 -8.07
C LYS A 64 3.02 1.57 -9.00
N ASP A 65 2.69 2.55 -9.83
CA ASP A 65 3.63 3.16 -10.78
C ASP A 65 4.82 3.79 -10.06
N GLU A 66 4.57 4.45 -8.92
CA GLU A 66 5.63 5.01 -8.09
C GLU A 66 6.51 3.91 -7.47
N PHE A 67 5.91 2.81 -6.99
CA PHE A 67 6.67 1.66 -6.49
C PHE A 67 7.53 1.02 -7.59
N LEU A 68 7.01 0.90 -8.81
CA LEU A 68 7.75 0.43 -9.99
C LEU A 68 8.95 1.34 -10.32
N ARG A 69 8.75 2.65 -10.22
CA ARG A 69 9.78 3.65 -10.49
C ARG A 69 10.86 3.68 -9.41
N MET A 70 10.48 3.42 -8.17
CA MET A 70 11.35 3.47 -6.99
C MET A 70 11.06 2.31 -6.04
N PRO A 71 11.43 1.07 -6.42
CA PRO A 71 11.23 -0.08 -5.54
C PRO A 71 12.10 0.08 -4.30
N PHE A 72 11.50 -0.14 -3.12
CA PHE A 72 12.23 -0.14 -1.87
C PHE A 72 12.49 -1.56 -1.39
N ASP A 73 13.62 -1.74 -0.70
CA ASP A 73 13.95 -2.99 -0.04
C ASP A 73 13.07 -3.18 1.20
N VAL A 74 12.13 -4.14 1.13
CA VAL A 74 11.18 -4.46 2.21
C VAL A 74 11.90 -4.87 3.50
N MET A 75 13.05 -5.54 3.41
CA MET A 75 13.81 -5.93 4.59
C MET A 75 14.42 -4.71 5.27
N LYS A 76 14.95 -3.77 4.49
CA LYS A 76 15.45 -2.49 5.00
C LYS A 76 14.32 -1.67 5.64
N GLN A 77 13.14 -1.62 5.03
CA GLN A 77 12.00 -0.90 5.62
C GLN A 77 11.51 -1.52 6.93
N LYS A 78 11.54 -2.86 7.06
CA LYS A 78 11.22 -3.53 8.34
C LYS A 78 12.21 -3.16 9.44
N LYS A 79 13.51 -3.20 9.15
CA LYS A 79 14.56 -2.79 10.10
C LYS A 79 14.38 -1.32 10.54
N TRP A 80 14.05 -0.44 9.60
CA TRP A 80 13.75 0.96 9.90
C TRP A 80 12.53 1.10 10.82
N ALA A 81 11.44 0.40 10.53
CA ALA A 81 10.25 0.41 11.36
C ALA A 81 10.53 -0.09 12.79
N ASP A 82 11.32 -1.16 12.93
CA ASP A 82 11.73 -1.71 14.23
C ASP A 82 12.58 -0.70 15.02
N TYR A 83 13.51 -0.02 14.34
CA TYR A 83 14.32 1.05 14.94
C TYR A 83 13.46 2.22 15.43
N VAL A 84 12.52 2.70 14.61
CA VAL A 84 11.60 3.78 14.98
C VAL A 84 10.76 3.37 16.20
N ALA A 85 10.25 2.14 16.22
CA ALA A 85 9.50 1.62 17.35
C ALA A 85 10.36 1.54 18.62
N GLU A 86 11.62 1.14 18.51
CA GLU A 86 12.57 1.13 19.62
C GLU A 86 12.85 2.53 20.15
N CYS A 87 13.07 3.52 19.28
CA CYS A 87 13.27 4.92 19.67
C CYS A 87 12.06 5.45 20.45
N HIS A 88 10.84 5.24 19.94
CA HIS A 88 9.62 5.62 20.64
C HIS A 88 9.50 4.94 22.01
N ALA A 89 9.75 3.63 22.09
CA ALA A 89 9.70 2.88 23.34
C ALA A 89 10.72 3.38 24.38
N LYS A 90 11.87 3.88 23.92
CA LYS A 90 12.96 4.39 24.77
C LYS A 90 12.94 5.91 24.98
N GLY A 91 11.96 6.63 24.39
CA GLY A 91 11.89 8.09 24.43
C GLY A 91 13.09 8.77 23.76
N LYS A 92 13.70 8.13 22.76
CA LYS A 92 14.83 8.67 21.99
C LYS A 92 14.33 9.37 20.74
N GLU A 93 15.06 10.40 20.32
CA GLU A 93 14.87 11.03 19.02
C GLU A 93 15.29 10.07 17.89
N ILE A 94 14.59 10.15 16.76
CA ILE A 94 14.85 9.33 15.58
C ILE A 94 15.92 10.05 14.75
N ASP A 95 17.04 9.38 14.49
CA ASP A 95 18.09 9.91 13.61
C ASP A 95 17.77 9.54 12.15
N TYR A 96 17.06 10.42 11.46
CA TYR A 96 16.68 10.24 10.06
C TYR A 96 17.85 10.39 9.08
N GLU A 97 18.93 11.07 9.49
CA GLU A 97 20.04 11.41 8.60
C GLU A 97 21.13 10.34 8.59
N ASN A 98 21.38 9.70 9.74
CA ASN A 98 22.49 8.75 9.91
C ASN A 98 22.03 7.31 10.18
N TYR A 99 20.76 6.98 9.91
CA TYR A 99 20.30 5.61 10.05
C TYR A 99 21.08 4.68 9.11
N ASP A 100 21.77 3.72 9.71
CA ASP A 100 22.56 2.72 9.00
C ASP A 100 21.64 1.63 8.45
N TRP A 101 21.25 1.80 7.18
CA TRP A 101 20.36 0.89 6.46
C TRP A 101 20.94 -0.51 6.25
N ASP A 102 22.23 -0.72 6.48
CA ASP A 102 22.92 -1.99 6.21
C ASP A 102 23.27 -2.78 7.49
N LYS A 103 23.05 -2.22 8.69
CA LYS A 103 23.06 -2.96 9.97
C LYS A 103 21.89 -3.93 10.07
#